data_AF-A0A5N9H6K7-F1
#
_entry.id   AF-A0A5N9H6K7-F1
#
_cell.length_a   1.000
_cell.length_b   1.000
_cell.length_c   1.000
_cell.angle_alpha   90.00
_cell.angle_beta   90.00
_cell.angle_gamma   90.00
#
_symmetry.space_group_name_H-M   'P 1'
#
loop_
_entity.id
_entity.type
_entity.pdbx_description
1 polymer ?
#
loop_
_entity_poly.entity_id
_entity_poly.type
_entity_poly.pdbx_seq_one_letter_code
_entity_poly.pdbx_strand_id
1 'polypeptide(L)'
;NGRIEGYDVVVNRPKTSAYRAPGSPAAAFCIETVIDELAEKIGMDPVDFRLLNSAKEGTRRVTGPTMPLVGFIETLEAVKNHPHYSAPKDGKHRGRGVATGFWGNNTGPSSAVATVNPDGTVNLAEGSPDIGGTRSSVSLQLAEVLGIPVEDVHPQVVDTDSIGFTSNTGGSSVTFKTGFAAYTAAQHIKQQLIERAAKRWDVSTDDVEYTDGIAQHKSDPELKLTFKQIAAIQVPTGGPIVGSAGVNPPGAGPALAAHVVDVEVDVDTGKVEIVRYTAFQDVGKAIHPSYVEGQIQGGVVQGIGWALNEEYFINDNGHMVNSSFLDYRMPVSLDLPMIDTVIVEIANPNHPFGVRGVGEVCICPPMAAISNAIYDAIGTRINELPMKPGTILEALGKI
;
A
#
# COMPACT_ATOMS: atom_id res chain seq x y z
N ASN A 1 24.87 -9.89 -10.54
CA ASN A 1 24.97 -11.26 -9.98
C ASN A 1 24.82 -11.17 -8.47
N GLY A 2 23.98 -11.99 -7.85
CA GLY A 2 23.80 -12.06 -6.40
C GLY A 2 23.63 -13.51 -5.97
N ARG A 3 24.07 -13.83 -4.75
CA ARG A 3 23.90 -15.14 -4.10
C ARG A 3 23.23 -14.90 -2.75
N ILE A 4 22.16 -15.63 -2.49
CA ILE A 4 21.43 -15.59 -1.21
C ILE A 4 21.42 -17.02 -0.67
N GLU A 5 21.81 -17.17 0.59
CA GLU A 5 21.74 -18.43 1.33
C GLU A 5 20.96 -18.17 2.61
N GLY A 6 20.02 -19.06 2.93
CA GLY A 6 19.18 -18.96 4.11
C GLY A 6 19.08 -20.31 4.80
N TYR A 7 19.12 -20.30 6.12
CA TYR A 7 18.95 -21.47 6.97
C TYR A 7 17.68 -21.29 7.78
N ASP A 8 16.75 -22.22 7.65
CA ASP A 8 15.58 -22.30 8.54
C ASP A 8 15.94 -23.21 9.72
N VAL A 9 15.91 -22.65 10.93
CA VAL A 9 16.33 -23.33 12.16
C VAL A 9 15.17 -23.38 13.12
N VAL A 10 14.73 -24.59 13.45
CA VAL A 10 13.70 -24.81 14.45
C VAL A 10 14.27 -24.53 15.83
N VAL A 11 13.64 -23.63 16.56
CA VAL A 11 13.99 -23.26 17.93
C VAL A 11 12.73 -23.31 18.82
N ASN A 12 12.91 -23.44 20.14
CA ASN A 12 11.81 -23.44 21.11
C ASN A 12 11.28 -22.01 21.36
N ARG A 13 10.76 -21.36 20.32
CA ARG A 13 10.14 -20.03 20.35
C ARG A 13 8.77 -20.06 19.66
N PRO A 14 7.89 -19.05 19.88
CA PRO A 14 6.64 -18.96 19.13
C PRO A 14 6.88 -19.01 17.62
N LYS A 15 5.98 -19.69 16.90
CA LYS A 15 6.05 -19.83 15.45
C LYS A 15 6.02 -18.45 14.79
N THR A 16 6.93 -18.20 13.86
CA THR A 16 6.94 -17.01 13.02
C THR A 16 5.76 -17.04 12.04
N SER A 17 5.15 -15.87 11.82
CA SER A 17 4.02 -15.70 10.91
C SER A 17 4.13 -14.35 10.21
N ALA A 18 3.27 -14.12 9.21
CA ALA A 18 3.19 -12.85 8.52
C ALA A 18 2.68 -11.75 9.47
N TYR A 19 3.36 -10.60 9.47
CA TYR A 19 2.89 -9.37 10.09
C TYR A 19 2.54 -8.34 9.01
N ARG A 20 3.56 -7.76 8.36
CA ARG A 20 3.41 -6.86 7.22
C ARG A 20 4.66 -6.95 6.36
N ALA A 21 4.51 -7.15 5.04
CA ALA A 21 5.62 -7.34 4.12
C ALA A 21 6.63 -8.46 4.54
N PRO A 22 6.19 -9.68 4.89
CA PRO A 22 7.03 -10.69 5.55
C PRO A 22 8.41 -10.89 4.89
N GLY A 23 9.46 -10.76 5.71
CA GLY A 23 10.87 -10.88 5.30
C GLY A 23 11.48 -9.61 4.68
N SER A 24 10.67 -8.74 4.07
CA SER A 24 11.17 -7.53 3.41
C SER A 24 11.75 -6.48 4.39
N PRO A 25 11.14 -6.20 5.56
CA PRO A 25 11.69 -5.30 6.57
C PRO A 25 13.14 -5.60 6.98
N ALA A 26 13.43 -6.85 7.37
CA ALA A 26 14.77 -7.26 7.78
C ALA A 26 15.77 -7.20 6.61
N ALA A 27 15.35 -7.61 5.41
CA ALA A 27 16.18 -7.51 4.22
C ALA A 27 16.49 -6.05 3.84
N ALA A 28 15.49 -5.16 3.93
CA ALA A 28 15.63 -3.74 3.67
C ALA A 28 16.56 -3.08 4.70
N PHE A 29 16.44 -3.43 5.99
CA PHE A 29 17.36 -2.97 7.02
C PHE A 29 18.82 -3.27 6.66
N CYS A 30 19.14 -4.53 6.33
CA CYS A 30 20.50 -4.95 6.00
C CYS A 30 21.03 -4.31 4.70
N ILE A 31 20.19 -4.20 3.66
CA ILE A 31 20.64 -3.72 2.35
C ILE A 31 20.77 -2.20 2.31
N GLU A 32 19.83 -1.47 2.90
CA GLU A 32 19.81 -0.02 2.83
C GLU A 32 20.84 0.65 3.73
N THR A 33 21.27 0.00 4.83
CA THR A 33 22.43 0.46 5.62
C THR A 33 23.73 0.30 4.84
N VAL A 34 23.90 -0.82 4.12
CA VAL A 34 25.06 -1.03 3.24
C VAL A 34 25.05 -0.05 2.06
N ILE A 35 23.90 0.23 1.46
CA ILE A 35 23.78 1.23 0.38
C ILE A 35 24.23 2.61 0.87
N ASP A 36 23.82 2.99 2.07
CA ASP A 36 24.22 4.25 2.70
C ASP A 36 25.75 4.31 2.96
N GLU A 37 26.33 3.25 3.52
CA GLU A 37 27.79 3.14 3.68
C GLU A 37 28.56 3.25 2.35
N LEU A 38 28.05 2.64 1.29
CA LEU A 38 28.68 2.69 -0.03
C LEU A 38 28.64 4.10 -0.61
N ALA A 39 27.52 4.80 -0.46
CA ALA A 39 27.37 6.19 -0.90
C ALA A 39 28.37 7.09 -0.17
N GLU A 40 28.47 6.96 1.16
CA GLU A 40 29.44 7.70 1.98
C GLU A 40 30.89 7.41 1.57
N LYS A 41 31.27 6.14 1.41
CA LYS A 41 32.64 5.73 1.05
C LYS A 41 33.14 6.33 -0.26
N ILE A 42 32.24 6.63 -1.19
CA ILE A 42 32.59 7.25 -2.48
C ILE A 42 32.29 8.76 -2.52
N GLY A 43 31.78 9.34 -1.42
CA GLY A 43 31.41 10.75 -1.35
C GLY A 43 30.22 11.13 -2.23
N MET A 44 29.28 10.21 -2.45
CA MET A 44 28.06 10.44 -3.23
C MET A 44 26.87 10.67 -2.31
N ASP A 45 25.98 11.59 -2.68
CA ASP A 45 24.70 11.77 -2.01
C ASP A 45 23.90 10.46 -2.00
N PRO A 46 23.28 10.06 -0.87
CA PRO A 46 22.64 8.76 -0.73
C PRO A 46 21.41 8.61 -1.63
N VAL A 47 20.72 9.69 -2.00
CA VAL A 47 19.60 9.64 -2.96
C VAL A 47 20.14 9.55 -4.38
N ASP A 48 21.20 10.30 -4.70
CA ASP A 48 21.87 10.20 -6.02
C ASP A 48 22.45 8.81 -6.29
N PHE A 49 23.02 8.17 -5.27
CA PHE A 49 23.49 6.79 -5.36
C PHE A 49 22.34 5.83 -5.71
N ARG A 50 21.17 6.00 -5.08
CA ARG A 50 19.98 5.19 -5.37
C ARG A 50 19.45 5.48 -6.77
N LEU A 51 19.39 6.74 -7.20
CA LEU A 51 18.97 7.13 -8.55
C LEU A 51 19.88 6.50 -9.62
N LEU A 52 21.20 6.55 -9.43
CA LEU A 52 22.18 5.95 -10.34
C LEU A 52 21.97 4.44 -10.52
N ASN A 53 21.59 3.75 -9.45
CA ASN A 53 21.45 2.29 -9.41
C ASN A 53 19.99 1.81 -9.54
N SER A 54 19.04 2.72 -9.77
CA SER A 54 17.62 2.40 -9.79
C SER A 54 17.25 1.47 -10.94
N ALA A 55 16.45 0.44 -10.63
CA ALA A 55 15.89 -0.43 -11.64
C ALA A 55 14.81 0.33 -12.45
N LYS A 56 14.97 0.34 -13.77
CA LYS A 56 13.98 0.86 -14.73
C LYS A 56 13.07 -0.25 -15.23
N GLU A 57 11.96 0.11 -15.87
CA GLU A 57 11.15 -0.87 -16.61
C GLU A 57 12.04 -1.70 -17.56
N GLY A 58 11.80 -3.02 -17.57
CA GLY A 58 12.61 -3.97 -18.35
C GLY A 58 13.90 -4.42 -17.65
N THR A 59 14.32 -3.80 -16.55
CA THR A 59 15.51 -4.24 -15.79
C THR A 59 15.31 -5.66 -15.29
N ARG A 60 16.25 -6.57 -15.61
CA ARG A 60 16.19 -7.96 -15.16
C ARG A 60 16.52 -8.05 -13.68
N ARG A 61 15.58 -8.53 -12.86
CA ARG A 61 15.82 -8.78 -11.43
C ARG A 61 16.78 -9.95 -11.23
N VAL A 62 17.45 -9.97 -10.08
CA VAL A 62 18.28 -11.11 -9.66
C VAL A 62 17.49 -12.42 -9.59
N THR A 63 16.18 -12.34 -9.31
CA THR A 63 15.26 -13.48 -9.28
C THR A 63 14.85 -13.98 -10.66
N GLY A 64 15.18 -13.27 -11.75
CA GLY A 64 14.91 -13.67 -13.12
C GLY A 64 13.94 -12.76 -13.89
N PRO A 65 12.72 -12.48 -13.38
CA PRO A 65 11.74 -11.66 -14.08
C PRO A 65 12.20 -10.21 -14.27
N THR A 66 11.73 -9.57 -15.34
CA THR A 66 11.94 -8.13 -15.55
C THR A 66 11.11 -7.30 -14.56
N MET A 67 11.57 -6.08 -14.29
CA MET A 67 10.81 -5.09 -13.57
C MET A 67 9.70 -4.54 -14.49
N PRO A 68 8.43 -4.58 -14.06
CA PRO A 68 7.37 -3.85 -14.74
C PRO A 68 7.53 -2.34 -14.51
N LEU A 69 6.68 -1.53 -15.14
CA LEU A 69 6.59 -0.10 -14.85
C LEU A 69 6.36 0.15 -13.35
N VAL A 70 7.29 0.87 -12.71
CA VAL A 70 7.23 1.28 -11.31
C VAL A 70 7.78 2.69 -11.17
N GLY A 71 7.17 3.50 -10.30
CA GLY A 71 7.53 4.90 -10.08
C GLY A 71 8.71 5.12 -9.14
N PHE A 72 9.75 4.29 -9.18
CA PHE A 72 10.83 4.37 -8.19
C PHE A 72 11.71 5.61 -8.39
N ILE A 73 12.04 5.92 -9.64
CA ILE A 73 12.86 7.09 -9.98
C ILE A 73 12.09 8.35 -9.59
N GLU A 74 10.81 8.44 -9.95
CA GLU A 74 9.90 9.53 -9.62
C GLU A 74 9.76 9.67 -8.10
N THR A 75 9.72 8.56 -7.36
CA THR A 75 9.72 8.57 -5.89
C THR A 75 11.01 9.15 -5.31
N LEU A 76 12.18 8.78 -5.84
CA LEU A 76 13.48 9.32 -5.39
C LEU A 76 13.67 10.78 -5.81
N GLU A 77 13.20 11.17 -6.99
CA GLU A 77 13.18 12.57 -7.43
C GLU A 77 12.26 13.41 -6.54
N ALA A 78 11.10 12.88 -6.14
CA ALA A 78 10.22 13.52 -5.17
C ALA A 78 10.92 13.71 -3.81
N VAL A 79 11.66 12.69 -3.33
CA VAL A 79 12.51 12.82 -2.13
C VAL A 79 13.50 13.97 -2.29
N LYS A 80 14.28 13.96 -3.38
CA LYS A 80 15.36 14.94 -3.60
C LYS A 80 14.85 16.38 -3.67
N ASN A 81 13.66 16.57 -4.23
CA ASN A 81 13.03 17.89 -4.40
C ASN A 81 12.20 18.32 -3.18
N HIS A 82 11.97 17.45 -2.20
CA HIS A 82 11.12 17.76 -1.06
C HIS A 82 11.84 18.66 -0.04
N PRO A 83 11.19 19.69 0.53
CA PRO A 83 11.80 20.58 1.52
C PRO A 83 12.36 19.88 2.76
N HIS A 84 11.83 18.71 3.13
CA HIS A 84 12.40 17.92 4.23
C HIS A 84 13.84 17.52 3.92
N TYR A 85 14.16 17.05 2.71
CA TYR A 85 15.47 16.48 2.41
C TYR A 85 16.61 17.52 2.46
N SER A 86 16.32 18.77 2.13
CA SER A 86 17.27 19.89 2.15
C SER A 86 17.19 20.77 3.40
N ALA A 87 16.23 20.51 4.30
CA ALA A 87 16.07 21.31 5.51
C ALA A 87 17.32 21.26 6.41
N PRO A 88 17.70 22.37 7.06
CA PRO A 88 18.81 22.38 8.01
C PRO A 88 18.55 21.40 9.17
N LYS A 89 19.61 20.73 9.62
CA LYS A 89 19.58 19.82 10.76
C LYS A 89 19.85 20.58 12.05
N ASP A 90 18.89 21.41 12.47
CA ASP A 90 19.02 22.23 13.66
C ASP A 90 18.77 21.38 14.92
N GLY A 91 19.80 21.13 15.73
CA GLY A 91 19.72 20.34 16.96
C GLY A 91 21.06 19.74 17.37
N LYS A 92 21.20 19.37 18.64
CA LYS A 92 22.39 18.68 19.14
C LYS A 92 22.26 17.19 18.79
N HIS A 93 23.24 16.61 18.10
CA HIS A 93 23.17 15.22 17.61
C HIS A 93 21.88 14.97 16.79
N ARG A 94 21.54 15.93 15.92
CA ARG A 94 20.49 15.79 14.92
C ARG A 94 21.08 15.08 13.70
N GLY A 95 20.42 14.02 13.26
CA GLY A 95 20.80 13.32 12.04
C GLY A 95 19.62 13.10 11.11
N ARG A 96 19.91 12.97 9.81
CA ARG A 96 18.94 12.66 8.75
C ARG A 96 19.32 11.36 8.08
N GLY A 97 18.34 10.48 7.92
CA GLY A 97 18.52 9.22 7.22
C GLY A 97 17.52 9.03 6.09
N VAL A 98 17.96 8.32 5.07
CA VAL A 98 17.11 7.90 3.94
C VAL A 98 17.23 6.40 3.76
N ALA A 99 16.11 5.75 3.49
CA ALA A 99 16.07 4.37 3.04
C ALA A 99 14.91 4.12 2.09
N THR A 100 15.01 3.03 1.34
CA THR A 100 14.00 2.57 0.40
C THR A 100 13.46 1.19 0.76
N GLY A 101 12.30 0.86 0.22
CA GLY A 101 11.58 -0.36 0.49
C GLY A 101 11.07 -0.96 -0.80
N PHE A 102 11.08 -2.29 -0.87
CA PHE A 102 10.50 -3.05 -1.99
C PHE A 102 9.53 -4.08 -1.44
N TRP A 103 8.35 -4.15 -2.04
CA TRP A 103 7.41 -5.23 -1.78
C TRP A 103 6.83 -5.78 -3.08
N GLY A 104 6.74 -7.10 -3.20
CA GLY A 104 6.31 -7.74 -4.44
C GLY A 104 4.84 -7.46 -4.81
N ASN A 105 4.02 -7.08 -3.83
CA ASN A 105 2.57 -7.23 -3.83
C ASN A 105 2.15 -8.65 -4.27
N ASN A 106 0.87 -8.94 -4.15
CA ASN A 106 0.28 -10.18 -4.62
C ASN A 106 -1.05 -9.91 -5.32
N THR A 107 -1.57 -10.94 -5.96
CA THR A 107 -2.91 -11.00 -6.52
C THR A 107 -3.49 -12.40 -6.24
N GLY A 108 -4.67 -12.68 -6.77
CA GLY A 108 -5.24 -14.00 -6.73
C GLY A 108 -6.71 -13.98 -7.13
N PRO A 109 -7.38 -15.14 -7.05
CA PRO A 109 -8.81 -15.22 -7.30
C PRO A 109 -9.61 -14.27 -6.41
N SER A 110 -10.61 -13.60 -6.99
CA SER A 110 -11.57 -12.76 -6.26
C SER A 110 -12.91 -12.77 -6.97
N SER A 111 -13.99 -12.65 -6.20
CA SER A 111 -15.35 -12.56 -6.72
C SER A 111 -16.09 -11.33 -6.19
N ALA A 112 -16.97 -10.76 -7.02
CA ALA A 112 -17.91 -9.70 -6.64
C ALA A 112 -19.25 -9.86 -7.35
N VAL A 113 -20.33 -9.48 -6.69
CA VAL A 113 -21.68 -9.42 -7.26
C VAL A 113 -22.31 -8.08 -6.91
N ALA A 114 -22.88 -7.40 -7.88
CA ALA A 114 -23.55 -6.12 -7.71
C ALA A 114 -24.98 -6.19 -8.26
N THR A 115 -25.96 -5.75 -7.47
CA THR A 115 -27.38 -5.78 -7.83
C THR A 115 -27.95 -4.37 -7.78
N VAL A 116 -28.61 -3.95 -8.87
CA VAL A 116 -29.22 -2.62 -8.99
C VAL A 116 -30.63 -2.63 -8.43
N ASN A 117 -30.91 -1.77 -7.46
CA ASN A 117 -32.24 -1.62 -6.86
C ASN A 117 -33.11 -0.67 -7.70
N PRO A 118 -34.45 -0.81 -7.66
CA PRO A 118 -35.35 0.06 -8.41
C PRO A 118 -35.27 1.55 -8.07
N ASP A 119 -34.74 1.91 -6.91
CA ASP A 119 -34.57 3.29 -6.46
C ASP A 119 -33.28 3.97 -6.98
N GLY A 120 -32.43 3.22 -7.68
CA GLY A 120 -31.15 3.69 -8.21
C GLY A 120 -29.94 3.42 -7.31
N THR A 121 -30.11 2.73 -6.18
CA THR A 121 -28.98 2.27 -5.34
C THR A 121 -28.43 0.92 -5.84
N VAL A 122 -27.23 0.55 -5.41
CA VAL A 122 -26.56 -0.70 -5.79
C VAL A 122 -26.07 -1.43 -4.56
N ASN A 123 -26.52 -2.67 -4.36
CA ASN A 123 -25.93 -3.56 -3.35
C ASN A 123 -24.71 -4.27 -3.94
N LEU A 124 -23.55 -4.16 -3.30
CA LEU A 124 -22.30 -4.79 -3.72
C LEU A 124 -21.88 -5.85 -2.69
N ALA A 125 -21.88 -7.12 -3.08
CA ALA A 125 -21.33 -8.21 -2.30
C ALA A 125 -19.90 -8.53 -2.75
N GLU A 126 -18.96 -8.58 -1.81
CA GLU A 126 -17.56 -8.95 -2.05
C GLU A 126 -17.07 -10.05 -1.10
N GLY A 127 -16.06 -10.81 -1.54
CA GLY A 127 -15.55 -11.96 -0.79
C GLY A 127 -14.25 -11.72 -0.03
N SER A 128 -13.61 -10.56 -0.16
CA SER A 128 -12.36 -10.25 0.56
C SER A 128 -12.70 -9.70 1.96
N PRO A 129 -12.19 -10.29 3.05
CA PRO A 129 -12.31 -9.69 4.37
C PRO A 129 -11.72 -8.28 4.41
N ASP A 130 -12.51 -7.32 4.88
CA ASP A 130 -12.08 -5.93 5.02
C ASP A 130 -11.32 -5.72 6.32
N ILE A 131 -9.99 -5.55 6.22
CA ILE A 131 -9.09 -5.26 7.35
C ILE A 131 -8.34 -3.95 7.18
N GLY A 132 -8.68 -3.16 6.15
CA GLY A 132 -7.88 -1.99 5.74
C GLY A 132 -8.66 -0.88 5.03
N GLY A 133 -10.00 -0.93 5.05
CA GLY A 133 -10.87 0.04 4.38
C GLY A 133 -11.18 -0.31 2.92
N THR A 134 -11.16 -1.60 2.57
CA THR A 134 -11.30 -2.05 1.17
C THR A 134 -12.73 -1.93 0.65
N ARG A 135 -13.75 -1.98 1.51
CA ARG A 135 -15.14 -1.74 1.10
C ARG A 135 -15.31 -0.39 0.43
N SER A 136 -14.68 0.66 0.99
CA SER A 136 -14.72 2.01 0.42
C SER A 136 -14.02 2.07 -0.94
N SER A 137 -12.81 1.49 -1.06
CA SER A 137 -12.06 1.54 -2.33
C SER A 137 -12.69 0.69 -3.43
N VAL A 138 -13.31 -0.44 -3.11
CA VAL A 138 -14.02 -1.27 -4.10
C VAL A 138 -15.34 -0.61 -4.52
N SER A 139 -16.05 0.03 -3.59
CA SER A 139 -17.27 0.80 -3.91
C SER A 139 -16.99 1.98 -4.82
N LEU A 140 -15.92 2.74 -4.57
CA LEU A 140 -15.48 3.84 -5.45
C LEU A 140 -15.20 3.35 -6.87
N GLN A 141 -14.54 2.20 -7.02
CA GLN A 141 -14.25 1.61 -8.33
C GLN A 141 -15.53 1.17 -9.07
N LEU A 142 -16.50 0.59 -8.36
CA LEU A 142 -17.78 0.22 -8.95
C LEU A 142 -18.59 1.47 -9.35
N ALA A 143 -18.67 2.44 -8.44
CA ALA A 143 -19.39 3.69 -8.65
C ALA A 143 -18.85 4.46 -9.87
N GLU A 144 -17.53 4.50 -10.04
CA GLU A 144 -16.85 5.12 -11.19
C GLU A 144 -17.28 4.50 -12.52
N VAL A 145 -17.35 3.17 -12.64
CA VAL A 145 -17.80 2.51 -13.89
C VAL A 145 -19.27 2.84 -14.19
N LEU A 146 -20.09 2.90 -13.15
CA LEU A 146 -21.52 3.18 -13.27
C LEU A 146 -21.82 4.68 -13.40
N GLY A 147 -20.87 5.57 -13.10
CA GLY A 147 -21.08 7.02 -13.08
C GLY A 147 -22.15 7.46 -12.09
N ILE A 148 -22.18 6.83 -10.91
CA ILE A 148 -23.12 7.16 -9.82
C ILE A 148 -22.36 7.61 -8.57
N PRO A 149 -23.00 8.34 -7.64
CA PRO A 149 -22.42 8.64 -6.33
C PRO A 149 -22.05 7.36 -5.59
N VAL A 150 -20.91 7.34 -4.89
CA VAL A 150 -20.48 6.18 -4.11
C VAL A 150 -21.42 5.92 -2.92
N GLU A 151 -22.11 6.95 -2.44
CA GLU A 151 -23.14 6.88 -1.41
C GLU A 151 -24.34 6.03 -1.82
N ASP A 152 -24.57 5.87 -3.13
CA ASP A 152 -25.60 4.98 -3.68
C ASP A 152 -25.11 3.53 -3.81
N VAL A 153 -23.84 3.23 -3.46
CA VAL A 153 -23.27 1.89 -3.43
C VAL A 153 -23.19 1.38 -1.99
N HIS A 154 -23.86 0.27 -1.71
CA HIS A 154 -23.91 -0.36 -0.40
C HIS A 154 -23.07 -1.65 -0.39
N PRO A 155 -21.79 -1.60 0.05
CA PRO A 155 -20.91 -2.77 0.08
C PRO A 155 -21.16 -3.67 1.29
N GLN A 156 -21.03 -4.97 1.08
CA GLN A 156 -21.08 -6.01 2.11
C GLN A 156 -20.01 -7.06 1.84
N VAL A 157 -19.23 -7.39 2.88
CA VAL A 157 -18.42 -8.62 2.88
C VAL A 157 -19.35 -9.75 3.27
N VAL A 158 -19.57 -10.71 2.39
CA VAL A 158 -20.56 -11.79 2.57
C VAL A 158 -19.90 -13.12 2.94
N ASP A 159 -20.72 -14.06 3.41
CA ASP A 159 -20.28 -15.39 3.81
C ASP A 159 -19.84 -16.25 2.61
N THR A 160 -19.00 -17.25 2.88
CA THR A 160 -18.46 -18.17 1.85
C THR A 160 -19.52 -18.97 1.11
N ASP A 161 -20.72 -19.11 1.68
CA ASP A 161 -21.85 -19.80 1.04
C ASP A 161 -22.59 -18.90 0.03
N SER A 162 -22.35 -17.58 0.05
CA SER A 162 -23.11 -16.57 -0.71
C SER A 162 -22.33 -15.92 -1.85
N ILE A 163 -21.03 -16.21 -1.98
CA ILE A 163 -20.19 -15.62 -3.02
C ILE A 163 -19.16 -16.61 -3.58
N GLY A 164 -18.72 -16.35 -4.81
CA GLY A 164 -17.63 -17.10 -5.41
C GLY A 164 -16.33 -17.02 -4.61
N PHE A 165 -15.47 -18.01 -4.79
CA PHE A 165 -14.19 -18.10 -4.08
C PHE A 165 -13.40 -16.80 -4.21
N THR A 166 -12.87 -16.34 -3.08
CA THR A 166 -11.97 -15.20 -2.98
C THR A 166 -10.78 -15.60 -2.12
N SER A 167 -9.58 -15.37 -2.65
CA SER A 167 -8.33 -15.62 -1.94
C SER A 167 -8.16 -14.64 -0.77
N ASN A 168 -7.36 -15.04 0.23
CA ASN A 168 -7.17 -14.29 1.48
C ASN A 168 -6.83 -12.79 1.29
N THR A 169 -7.17 -11.98 2.28
CA THR A 169 -6.69 -10.58 2.37
C THR A 169 -5.25 -10.57 2.88
N GLY A 170 -4.32 -10.25 1.99
CA GLY A 170 -2.89 -10.18 2.28
C GLY A 170 -2.08 -9.87 1.02
N GLY A 171 -0.78 -9.62 1.17
CA GLY A 171 0.08 -9.28 0.02
C GLY A 171 -0.33 -7.97 -0.66
N SER A 172 -1.03 -7.07 0.04
CA SER A 172 -1.53 -5.80 -0.50
C SER A 172 -2.38 -5.98 -1.76
N SER A 173 -3.13 -7.08 -1.83
CA SER A 173 -3.78 -7.54 -3.06
C SER A 173 -5.22 -7.07 -3.25
N VAL A 174 -5.95 -6.72 -2.18
CA VAL A 174 -7.43 -6.61 -2.22
C VAL A 174 -7.93 -5.52 -3.14
N THR A 175 -7.49 -4.27 -2.97
CA THR A 175 -7.92 -3.15 -3.84
C THR A 175 -7.67 -3.44 -5.31
N PHE A 176 -6.60 -4.19 -5.63
CA PHE A 176 -6.29 -4.64 -6.99
C PHE A 176 -7.25 -5.76 -7.44
N LYS A 177 -7.25 -6.92 -6.78
CA LYS A 177 -8.00 -8.09 -7.27
C LYS A 177 -9.52 -7.96 -7.14
N THR A 178 -9.99 -7.41 -6.02
CA THR A 178 -11.41 -7.25 -5.73
C THR A 178 -11.95 -5.99 -6.42
N GLY A 179 -11.12 -4.95 -6.56
CA GLY A 179 -11.42 -3.82 -7.44
C GLY A 179 -11.62 -4.23 -8.90
N PHE A 180 -10.76 -5.12 -9.42
CA PHE A 180 -10.94 -5.69 -10.76
C PHE A 180 -12.24 -6.49 -10.89
N ALA A 181 -12.59 -7.32 -9.89
CA ALA A 181 -13.86 -8.04 -9.86
C ALA A 181 -15.06 -7.07 -9.88
N ALA A 182 -15.04 -6.02 -9.06
CA ALA A 182 -16.09 -5.01 -9.01
C ALA A 182 -16.19 -4.22 -10.32
N TYR A 183 -15.04 -3.86 -10.93
CA TYR A 183 -14.98 -3.28 -12.27
C TYR A 183 -15.67 -4.19 -13.30
N THR A 184 -15.32 -5.47 -13.36
CA THR A 184 -15.93 -6.42 -14.32
C THR A 184 -17.43 -6.59 -14.06
N ALA A 185 -17.85 -6.70 -12.80
CA ALA A 185 -19.27 -6.77 -12.44
C ALA A 185 -20.02 -5.49 -12.87
N ALA A 186 -19.43 -4.32 -12.65
CA ALA A 186 -20.01 -3.05 -13.07
C ALA A 186 -20.11 -2.92 -14.60
N GLN A 187 -19.15 -3.47 -15.35
CA GLN A 187 -19.24 -3.51 -16.82
C GLN A 187 -20.42 -4.39 -17.30
N HIS A 188 -20.70 -5.50 -16.62
CA HIS A 188 -21.89 -6.32 -16.90
C HIS A 188 -23.20 -5.55 -16.62
N ILE A 189 -23.24 -4.70 -15.59
CA ILE A 189 -24.37 -3.81 -15.32
C ILE A 189 -24.48 -2.76 -16.43
N LYS A 190 -23.37 -2.09 -16.78
CA LYS A 190 -23.33 -1.06 -17.83
C LYS A 190 -23.87 -1.58 -19.17
N GLN A 191 -23.50 -2.79 -19.55
CA GLN A 191 -24.01 -3.44 -20.76
C GLN A 191 -25.54 -3.63 -20.71
N GLN A 192 -26.08 -4.09 -19.58
CA GLN A 192 -27.53 -4.22 -19.40
C GLN A 192 -28.24 -2.86 -19.42
N LEU A 193 -27.64 -1.79 -18.88
CA LEU A 193 -28.21 -0.44 -18.93
C LEU A 193 -28.36 0.05 -20.38
N ILE A 194 -27.33 -0.18 -21.21
CA ILE A 194 -27.34 0.12 -22.65
C ILE A 194 -28.47 -0.67 -23.34
N GLU A 195 -28.58 -1.96 -23.07
CA GLU A 195 -29.65 -2.82 -23.61
C GLU A 195 -31.05 -2.36 -23.19
N ARG A 196 -31.23 -1.94 -21.93
CA ARG A 196 -32.52 -1.44 -21.42
C ARG A 196 -32.91 -0.13 -22.09
N ALA A 197 -31.95 0.78 -22.26
CA ALA A 197 -32.18 2.06 -22.93
C ALA A 197 -32.52 1.86 -24.42
N ALA A 198 -31.74 1.02 -25.13
CA ALA A 198 -31.98 0.67 -26.53
C ALA A 198 -33.39 0.09 -26.73
N LYS A 199 -33.79 -0.86 -25.88
CA LYS A 199 -35.13 -1.45 -25.89
C LYS A 199 -36.23 -0.43 -25.60
N ARG A 200 -35.98 0.56 -24.73
CA ARG A 200 -36.96 1.61 -24.38
C ARG A 200 -37.23 2.57 -25.53
N TRP A 201 -36.22 2.79 -26.38
CA TRP A 201 -36.28 3.68 -27.54
C TRP A 201 -36.54 2.95 -28.88
N ASP A 202 -36.57 1.61 -28.86
CA ASP A 202 -36.70 0.77 -30.06
C ASP A 202 -35.58 1.02 -31.09
N VAL A 203 -34.34 1.08 -30.59
CA VAL A 203 -33.11 1.33 -31.37
C VAL A 203 -32.07 0.22 -31.17
N SER A 204 -31.00 0.21 -31.96
CA SER A 204 -29.87 -0.71 -31.75
C SER A 204 -29.07 -0.33 -30.50
N THR A 205 -28.49 -1.32 -29.81
CA THR A 205 -27.52 -1.06 -28.73
C THR A 205 -26.30 -0.30 -29.23
N ASP A 206 -25.95 -0.46 -30.51
CA ASP A 206 -24.84 0.26 -31.13
C ASP A 206 -25.10 1.76 -31.26
N ASP A 207 -26.37 2.20 -31.19
CA ASP A 207 -26.77 3.60 -31.24
C ASP A 207 -26.81 4.25 -29.85
N VAL A 208 -26.55 3.47 -28.79
CA VAL A 208 -26.59 3.93 -27.40
C VAL A 208 -25.17 3.97 -26.84
N GLU A 209 -24.87 5.02 -26.09
CA GLU A 209 -23.67 5.12 -25.27
C GLU A 209 -24.05 5.34 -23.81
N TYR A 210 -23.20 4.89 -22.90
CA TYR A 210 -23.38 5.09 -21.46
C TYR A 210 -22.16 5.76 -20.86
N THR A 211 -22.36 6.98 -20.36
CA THR A 211 -21.30 7.84 -19.83
C THR A 211 -21.88 8.64 -18.65
N ASP A 212 -21.11 8.79 -17.58
CA ASP A 212 -21.44 9.61 -16.41
C ASP A 212 -22.86 9.40 -15.86
N GLY A 213 -23.26 8.14 -15.68
CA GLY A 213 -24.55 7.82 -15.10
C GLY A 213 -25.73 7.93 -16.06
N ILE A 214 -25.49 8.15 -17.35
CA ILE A 214 -26.53 8.43 -18.35
C ILE A 214 -26.35 7.52 -19.57
N ALA A 215 -27.39 6.77 -19.92
CA ALA A 215 -27.52 6.22 -21.27
C ALA A 215 -28.07 7.30 -22.20
N GLN A 216 -27.45 7.51 -23.35
CA GLN A 216 -27.90 8.47 -24.36
C GLN A 216 -27.76 7.91 -25.77
N HIS A 217 -28.65 8.32 -26.67
CA HIS A 217 -28.54 7.99 -28.09
C HIS A 217 -27.44 8.85 -28.74
N LYS A 218 -26.59 8.24 -29.57
CA LYS A 218 -25.41 8.90 -30.18
C LYS A 218 -25.74 10.07 -31.09
N SER A 219 -26.93 10.05 -31.70
CA SER A 219 -27.35 11.05 -32.70
C SER A 219 -28.56 11.88 -32.27
N ASP A 220 -29.30 11.45 -31.25
CA ASP A 220 -30.53 12.12 -30.80
C ASP A 220 -30.37 12.59 -29.36
N PRO A 221 -30.10 13.88 -29.13
CA PRO A 221 -29.81 14.40 -27.79
C PRO A 221 -31.03 14.40 -26.86
N GLU A 222 -32.25 14.22 -27.37
CA GLU A 222 -33.48 14.14 -26.56
C GLU A 222 -33.63 12.75 -25.91
N LEU A 223 -33.01 11.72 -26.49
CA LEU A 223 -33.06 10.35 -25.97
C LEU A 223 -31.98 10.15 -24.91
N LYS A 224 -32.35 10.43 -23.65
CA LYS A 224 -31.49 10.24 -22.48
C LYS A 224 -32.24 9.58 -21.33
N LEU A 225 -31.57 8.64 -20.66
CA LEU A 225 -32.05 8.00 -19.45
C LEU A 225 -30.92 7.94 -18.43
N THR A 226 -31.15 8.52 -17.26
CA THR A 226 -30.25 8.38 -16.10
C THR A 226 -30.25 6.95 -15.58
N PHE A 227 -29.19 6.56 -14.86
CA PHE A 227 -29.09 5.28 -14.16
C PHE A 227 -30.36 4.96 -13.36
N LYS A 228 -30.84 5.95 -12.58
CA LYS A 228 -32.05 5.83 -11.75
C LYS A 228 -33.32 5.61 -12.57
N GLN A 229 -33.47 6.27 -13.71
CA GLN A 229 -34.62 6.06 -14.60
C GLN A 229 -34.61 4.66 -15.22
N ILE A 230 -33.43 4.15 -15.61
CA ILE A 230 -33.29 2.79 -16.13
C ILE A 230 -33.56 1.76 -15.01
N ALA A 231 -33.00 1.97 -13.83
CA ALA A 231 -33.20 1.13 -12.65
C ALA A 231 -34.69 1.01 -12.28
N ALA A 232 -35.45 2.10 -12.36
CA ALA A 232 -36.89 2.12 -12.07
C ALA A 232 -37.73 1.30 -13.08
N ILE A 233 -37.24 1.12 -14.31
CA ILE A 233 -37.94 0.37 -15.37
C ILE A 233 -37.32 -1.01 -15.64
N GLN A 234 -36.48 -1.53 -14.75
CA GLN A 234 -35.77 -2.80 -14.97
C GLN A 234 -36.72 -3.98 -15.22
N VAL A 235 -37.81 -4.10 -14.45
CA VAL A 235 -38.80 -5.19 -14.60
C VAL A 235 -39.42 -5.24 -16.00
N PRO A 236 -40.09 -4.17 -16.51
CA PRO A 236 -40.68 -4.19 -17.85
C PRO A 236 -39.64 -4.24 -18.98
N THR A 237 -38.39 -3.82 -18.73
CA THR A 237 -37.33 -3.84 -19.75
C THR A 237 -36.53 -5.15 -19.80
N GLY A 238 -36.69 -6.03 -18.81
CA GLY A 238 -36.31 -7.45 -18.89
C GLY A 238 -35.76 -8.03 -17.59
N GLY A 239 -36.34 -7.64 -16.45
CA GLY A 239 -36.06 -8.19 -15.14
C GLY A 239 -34.93 -7.48 -14.38
N PRO A 240 -34.46 -8.10 -13.27
CA PRO A 240 -33.38 -7.56 -12.45
C PRO A 240 -32.12 -7.22 -13.25
N ILE A 241 -31.41 -6.17 -12.85
CA ILE A 241 -30.09 -5.83 -13.39
C ILE A 241 -29.02 -6.27 -12.38
N VAL A 242 -28.20 -7.24 -12.79
CA VAL A 242 -27.19 -7.86 -11.92
C VAL A 242 -25.87 -7.99 -12.66
N GLY A 243 -24.79 -7.56 -12.02
CA GLY A 243 -23.42 -7.81 -12.46
C GLY A 243 -22.74 -8.81 -11.53
N SER A 244 -22.02 -9.76 -12.09
CA SER A 244 -21.21 -10.71 -11.29
C SER A 244 -19.90 -11.00 -12.00
N ALA A 245 -18.83 -11.18 -11.23
CA ALA A 245 -17.53 -11.56 -11.75
C ALA A 245 -16.78 -12.47 -10.78
N GLY A 246 -16.10 -13.47 -11.34
CA GLY A 246 -15.00 -14.20 -10.69
C GLY A 246 -13.75 -14.00 -11.55
N VAL A 247 -12.70 -13.44 -10.98
CA VAL A 247 -11.49 -13.02 -11.70
C VAL A 247 -10.24 -13.56 -11.02
N ASN A 248 -9.14 -13.65 -11.77
CA ASN A 248 -7.80 -13.89 -11.24
C ASN A 248 -6.81 -12.98 -11.98
N PRO A 249 -6.83 -11.66 -11.70
CA PRO A 249 -6.15 -10.68 -12.53
C PRO A 249 -4.64 -10.79 -12.35
N PRO A 250 -3.85 -10.92 -13.43
CA PRO A 250 -2.40 -10.90 -13.36
C PRO A 250 -1.88 -9.46 -13.17
N GLY A 251 -0.57 -9.31 -12.96
CA GLY A 251 0.08 -8.00 -13.13
C GLY A 251 -0.08 -7.00 -11.98
N ALA A 252 -0.30 -7.44 -10.74
CA ALA A 252 -0.35 -6.55 -9.57
C ALA A 252 0.88 -5.63 -9.45
N GLY A 253 2.05 -6.12 -9.86
CA GLY A 253 3.30 -5.36 -9.88
C GLY A 253 3.83 -5.05 -8.47
N PRO A 254 5.16 -4.91 -8.30
CA PRO A 254 5.71 -4.55 -7.01
C PRO A 254 5.43 -3.10 -6.63
N ALA A 255 5.51 -2.79 -5.34
CA ALA A 255 5.50 -1.45 -4.81
C ALA A 255 6.89 -1.08 -4.29
N LEU A 256 7.22 0.21 -4.39
CA LEU A 256 8.44 0.80 -3.86
C LEU A 256 8.11 2.05 -3.05
N ALA A 257 8.88 2.28 -1.99
CA ALA A 257 8.78 3.44 -1.14
C ALA A 257 10.17 3.98 -0.82
N ALA A 258 10.26 5.27 -0.52
CA ALA A 258 11.46 5.93 0.00
C ALA A 258 11.07 6.84 1.16
N HIS A 259 11.80 6.76 2.27
CA HIS A 259 11.45 7.49 3.48
C HIS A 259 12.63 8.36 3.91
N VAL A 260 12.32 9.56 4.40
CA VAL A 260 13.28 10.49 5.02
C VAL A 260 12.88 10.70 6.46
N VAL A 261 13.84 10.57 7.37
CA VAL A 261 13.63 10.76 8.81
C VAL A 261 14.74 11.60 9.41
N ASP A 262 14.32 12.55 10.25
CA ASP A 262 15.21 13.31 11.12
C ASP A 262 15.07 12.79 12.55
N VAL A 263 16.20 12.53 13.21
CA VAL A 263 16.24 12.06 14.61
C VAL A 263 17.11 12.98 15.47
N GLU A 264 16.80 13.04 16.77
CA GLU A 264 17.75 13.52 17.79
C GLU A 264 18.20 12.34 18.64
N VAL A 265 19.49 12.30 18.98
CA VAL A 265 20.03 11.29 19.90
C VAL A 265 20.55 11.95 21.17
N ASP A 266 19.94 11.62 22.29
CA ASP A 266 20.51 11.93 23.60
C ASP A 266 21.63 10.93 23.89
N VAL A 267 22.87 11.36 23.68
CA VAL A 267 24.06 10.51 23.86
C VAL A 267 24.27 10.07 25.31
N ASP A 268 23.67 10.73 26.30
CA ASP A 268 23.84 10.39 27.71
C ASP A 268 22.85 9.31 28.16
N THR A 269 21.67 9.26 27.54
CA THR A 269 20.64 8.25 27.86
C THR A 269 20.48 7.17 26.78
N GLY A 270 20.99 7.39 25.57
CA GLY A 270 20.76 6.55 24.39
C GLY A 270 19.37 6.73 23.78
N LYS A 271 18.54 7.66 24.27
CA LYS A 271 17.19 7.88 23.74
C LYS A 271 17.27 8.49 22.34
N VAL A 272 16.48 7.93 21.42
CA VAL A 272 16.28 8.45 20.06
C VAL A 272 14.88 9.06 19.98
N GLU A 273 14.80 10.31 19.52
CA GLU A 273 13.55 11.01 19.26
C GLU A 273 13.35 11.17 17.74
N ILE A 274 12.18 10.78 17.24
CA ILE A 274 11.79 11.05 15.85
C ILE A 274 11.27 12.48 15.76
N VAL A 275 11.99 13.34 15.04
CA VAL A 275 11.70 14.78 15.01
C VAL A 275 10.87 15.15 13.81
N ARG A 276 11.14 14.50 12.69
CA ARG A 276 10.38 14.68 11.46
C ARG A 276 10.42 13.40 10.64
N TYR A 277 9.30 13.07 10.00
CA TYR A 277 9.20 11.89 9.15
C TYR A 277 8.40 12.21 7.89
N THR A 278 8.94 11.90 6.72
CA THR A 278 8.20 11.96 5.46
C THR A 278 8.36 10.65 4.69
N ALA A 279 7.23 10.03 4.35
CA ALA A 279 7.16 8.81 3.55
C ALA A 279 6.72 9.12 2.12
N PHE A 280 7.46 8.61 1.14
CA PHE A 280 7.20 8.78 -0.29
C PHE A 280 6.90 7.40 -0.87
N GLN A 281 5.82 7.28 -1.65
CA GLN A 281 5.44 5.98 -2.18
C GLN A 281 4.75 6.11 -3.54
N ASP A 282 5.16 5.27 -4.49
CA ASP A 282 4.39 5.00 -5.71
C ASP A 282 3.19 4.11 -5.36
N VAL A 283 2.01 4.68 -5.46
CA VAL A 283 0.74 4.02 -5.10
C VAL A 283 -0.06 3.55 -6.31
N GLY A 284 0.47 3.72 -7.52
CA GLY A 284 -0.35 3.62 -8.73
C GLY A 284 -1.42 4.71 -8.71
N LYS A 285 -2.69 4.31 -8.74
CA LYS A 285 -3.82 5.21 -8.50
C LYS A 285 -4.28 5.17 -7.06
N ALA A 286 -4.25 6.33 -6.39
CA ALA A 286 -4.86 6.50 -5.08
C ALA A 286 -6.39 6.53 -5.20
N ILE A 287 -7.04 5.38 -5.06
CA ILE A 287 -8.51 5.27 -5.11
C ILE A 287 -9.17 6.11 -4.01
N HIS A 288 -8.63 6.03 -2.79
CA HIS A 288 -9.07 6.85 -1.67
C HIS A 288 -7.84 7.49 -1.01
N PRO A 289 -7.44 8.72 -1.38
CA PRO A 289 -6.20 9.34 -0.95
C PRO A 289 -5.98 9.33 0.57
N SER A 290 -6.97 9.73 1.38
CA SER A 290 -6.80 9.75 2.83
C SER A 290 -6.61 8.35 3.47
N TYR A 291 -7.15 7.29 2.85
CA TYR A 291 -6.92 5.92 3.32
C TYR A 291 -5.53 5.44 2.91
N VAL A 292 -5.07 5.83 1.73
CA VAL A 292 -3.69 5.60 1.28
C VAL A 292 -2.70 6.26 2.25
N GLU A 293 -2.91 7.53 2.60
CA GLU A 293 -2.11 8.25 3.59
C GLU A 293 -2.10 7.53 4.94
N GLY A 294 -3.29 7.16 5.46
CA GLY A 294 -3.40 6.43 6.72
C GLY A 294 -2.71 5.05 6.71
N GLN A 295 -2.75 4.33 5.59
CA GLN A 295 -2.03 3.06 5.44
C GLN A 295 -0.51 3.25 5.48
N ILE A 296 0.00 4.29 4.81
CA ILE A 296 1.43 4.64 4.80
C ILE A 296 1.87 5.03 6.21
N GLN A 297 1.13 5.93 6.87
CA GLN A 297 1.39 6.37 8.24
C GLN A 297 1.41 5.18 9.20
N GLY A 298 0.41 4.31 9.15
CA GLY A 298 0.36 3.11 9.99
C GLY A 298 1.55 2.17 9.78
N GLY A 299 2.05 2.04 8.55
CA GLY A 299 3.24 1.22 8.26
C GLY A 299 4.53 1.85 8.76
N VAL A 300 4.65 3.17 8.66
CA VAL A 300 5.75 3.93 9.26
C VAL A 300 5.76 3.73 10.78
N VAL A 301 4.62 3.88 11.46
CA VAL A 301 4.51 3.70 12.92
C VAL A 301 4.99 2.31 13.34
N GLN A 302 4.52 1.25 12.68
CA GLN A 302 4.96 -0.12 12.95
C GLN A 302 6.47 -0.29 12.74
N GLY A 303 7.01 0.29 11.67
CA GLY A 303 8.44 0.23 11.40
C GLY A 303 9.29 1.04 12.39
N ILE A 304 8.80 2.17 12.91
CA ILE A 304 9.45 2.91 14.00
C ILE A 304 9.45 2.06 15.27
N GLY A 305 8.34 1.38 15.57
CA GLY A 305 8.25 0.44 16.67
C GLY A 305 9.34 -0.63 16.60
N TRP A 306 9.46 -1.32 15.47
CA TRP A 306 10.53 -2.31 15.23
C TRP A 306 11.93 -1.71 15.27
N ALA A 307 12.09 -0.47 14.80
CA ALA A 307 13.38 0.20 14.78
C ALA A 307 13.90 0.51 16.19
N LEU A 308 13.04 0.92 17.12
CA LEU A 308 13.45 1.51 18.40
C LEU A 308 13.08 0.70 19.64
N ASN A 309 11.98 -0.08 19.60
CA ASN A 309 11.35 -0.56 20.84
C ASN A 309 10.88 -2.03 20.82
N GLU A 310 10.27 -2.48 19.72
CA GLU A 310 9.52 -3.74 19.67
C GLU A 310 10.44 -4.95 19.47
N GLU A 311 10.43 -5.88 20.42
CA GLU A 311 11.12 -7.15 20.32
C GLU A 311 10.38 -8.24 21.11
N TYR A 312 10.64 -9.51 20.81
CA TYR A 312 10.31 -10.60 21.73
C TYR A 312 11.53 -10.87 22.60
N PHE A 313 11.45 -10.51 23.88
CA PHE A 313 12.52 -10.76 24.83
C PHE A 313 12.33 -12.14 25.47
N ILE A 314 13.22 -13.07 25.11
CA ILE A 314 13.22 -14.44 25.61
C ILE A 314 14.46 -14.62 26.48
N ASN A 315 14.26 -14.97 27.76
CA ASN A 315 15.35 -15.17 28.70
C ASN A 315 16.07 -16.52 28.50
N ASP A 316 17.15 -16.75 29.26
CA ASP A 316 17.97 -17.96 29.19
C ASP A 316 17.20 -19.26 29.51
N ASN A 317 16.07 -19.16 30.21
CA ASN A 317 15.18 -20.29 30.49
C ASN A 317 14.17 -20.56 29.37
N GLY A 318 14.19 -19.79 28.27
CA GLY A 318 13.28 -19.92 27.14
C GLY A 318 11.91 -19.27 27.35
N HIS A 319 11.73 -18.46 28.40
CA HIS A 319 10.47 -17.77 28.65
C HIS A 319 10.46 -16.37 28.01
N MET A 320 9.36 -16.03 27.33
CA MET A 320 9.08 -14.66 26.92
C MET A 320 8.69 -13.83 28.14
N VAL A 321 9.47 -12.81 28.46
CA VAL A 321 9.26 -12.00 29.68
C VAL A 321 8.56 -10.67 29.42
N ASN A 322 8.31 -10.32 28.16
CA ASN A 322 7.64 -9.09 27.75
C ASN A 322 6.32 -9.35 27.00
N SER A 323 5.55 -10.36 27.41
CA SER A 323 4.32 -10.80 26.73
C SER A 323 3.08 -9.91 26.98
N SER A 324 3.26 -8.76 27.66
CA SER A 324 2.20 -7.79 27.94
C SER A 324 2.47 -6.46 27.24
N PHE A 325 1.43 -5.64 27.02
CA PHE A 325 1.60 -4.30 26.47
C PHE A 325 2.32 -3.30 27.39
N LEU A 326 2.63 -3.69 28.62
CA LEU A 326 3.49 -2.88 29.49
C LEU A 326 4.95 -2.94 29.02
N ASP A 327 5.41 -4.12 28.63
CA ASP A 327 6.82 -4.41 28.35
C ASP A 327 7.09 -4.61 26.86
N TYR A 328 6.09 -5.04 26.08
CA TYR A 328 6.12 -4.97 24.61
C TYR A 328 5.76 -3.54 24.18
N ARG A 329 6.79 -2.72 23.98
CA ARG A 329 6.64 -1.27 23.81
C ARG A 329 6.28 -0.88 22.38
N MET A 330 4.99 -0.97 22.06
CA MET A 330 4.45 -0.32 20.86
C MET A 330 4.52 1.20 21.01
N PRO A 331 4.87 1.95 19.95
CA PRO A 331 4.83 3.42 19.98
C PRO A 331 3.45 3.97 20.33
N VAL A 332 3.42 5.02 21.15
CA VAL A 332 2.21 5.80 21.44
C VAL A 332 2.23 7.16 20.74
N SER A 333 1.10 7.87 20.76
CA SER A 333 0.97 9.19 20.09
C SER A 333 1.95 10.26 20.59
N LEU A 334 2.55 10.09 21.78
CA LEU A 334 3.54 11.01 22.34
C LEU A 334 4.98 10.69 21.89
N ASP A 335 5.22 9.51 21.31
CA ASP A 335 6.55 9.10 20.85
C ASP A 335 6.86 9.59 19.43
N LEU A 336 5.84 10.09 18.72
CA LEU A 336 5.88 10.28 17.28
C LEU A 336 5.41 11.67 16.88
N PRO A 337 6.06 12.31 15.89
CA PRO A 337 5.51 13.48 15.23
C PRO A 337 4.39 13.08 14.27
N MET A 338 3.71 14.06 13.69
CA MET A 338 2.91 13.79 12.51
C MET A 338 3.82 13.26 11.38
N ILE A 339 3.40 12.14 10.79
CA ILE A 339 4.11 11.51 9.67
C ILE A 339 3.53 12.09 8.38
N ASP A 340 4.36 12.87 7.67
CA ASP A 340 4.01 13.41 6.36
C ASP A 340 4.05 12.31 5.29
N THR A 341 3.15 12.38 4.32
CA THR A 341 3.09 11.42 3.21
C THR A 341 3.08 12.15 1.87
N VAL A 342 3.89 11.66 0.93
CA VAL A 342 3.91 12.13 -0.45
C VAL A 342 3.46 10.98 -1.35
N ILE A 343 2.28 11.16 -1.95
CA ILE A 343 1.69 10.20 -2.89
C ILE A 343 2.27 10.46 -4.28
N VAL A 344 2.97 9.47 -4.82
CA VAL A 344 3.43 9.44 -6.21
C VAL A 344 2.50 8.51 -7.00
N GLU A 345 1.92 9.00 -8.11
CA GLU A 345 0.94 8.23 -8.89
C GLU A 345 1.50 7.78 -10.24
N ILE A 346 2.12 6.59 -10.30
CA ILE A 346 2.51 5.95 -11.56
C ILE A 346 1.60 4.76 -11.84
N ALA A 347 0.55 5.00 -12.63
CA ALA A 347 -0.53 4.06 -12.90
C ALA A 347 -0.02 2.67 -13.33
N ASN A 348 -0.52 1.62 -12.68
CA ASN A 348 -0.24 0.25 -13.10
C ASN A 348 -1.01 -0.07 -14.40
N PRO A 349 -0.34 -0.35 -15.54
CA PRO A 349 -1.02 -0.58 -16.82
C PRO A 349 -1.87 -1.86 -16.85
N ASN A 350 -1.70 -2.75 -15.87
CA ASN A 350 -2.45 -4.01 -15.80
C ASN A 350 -3.75 -3.91 -14.98
N HIS A 351 -4.12 -2.71 -14.52
CA HIS A 351 -5.36 -2.48 -13.80
C HIS A 351 -6.20 -1.40 -14.50
N PRO A 352 -7.52 -1.56 -14.66
CA PRO A 352 -8.40 -0.60 -15.35
C PRO A 352 -8.28 0.84 -14.83
N PHE A 353 -8.06 0.98 -13.52
CA PHE A 353 -7.88 2.26 -12.84
C PHE A 353 -6.42 2.59 -12.49
N GLY A 354 -5.43 1.79 -12.89
CA GLY A 354 -4.03 2.04 -12.52
C GLY A 354 -3.64 1.66 -11.08
N VAL A 355 -4.46 0.87 -10.39
CA VAL A 355 -4.28 0.51 -8.96
C VAL A 355 -2.99 -0.28 -8.71
N ARG A 356 -2.35 0.00 -7.57
CA ARG A 356 -1.28 -0.80 -6.99
C ARG A 356 -1.56 -1.07 -5.51
N GLY A 357 -0.96 -2.14 -4.97
CA GLY A 357 -0.96 -2.40 -3.53
C GLY A 357 -0.13 -1.36 -2.78
N VAL A 358 -0.73 -0.74 -1.76
CA VAL A 358 -0.09 0.32 -0.95
C VAL A 358 0.32 -0.18 0.43
N GLY A 359 -0.47 -1.10 0.99
CA GLY A 359 -0.51 -1.35 2.42
C GLY A 359 0.66 -2.12 3.01
N GLU A 360 1.75 -2.42 2.33
CA GLU A 360 2.85 -3.20 2.94
C GLU A 360 4.23 -2.58 2.75
N VAL A 361 4.53 -1.99 1.60
CA VAL A 361 5.89 -1.49 1.32
C VAL A 361 6.35 -0.41 2.30
N CYS A 362 5.43 0.37 2.86
CA CYS A 362 5.71 1.44 3.82
C CYS A 362 6.34 0.98 5.14
N ILE A 363 6.27 -0.32 5.51
CA ILE A 363 6.97 -0.82 6.71
C ILE A 363 8.44 -1.17 6.44
N CYS A 364 8.86 -1.28 5.18
CA CYS A 364 10.20 -1.74 4.84
C CYS A 364 11.30 -0.69 5.13
N PRO A 365 11.15 0.60 4.76
CA PRO A 365 12.20 1.61 4.96
C PRO A 365 12.54 2.01 6.41
N PRO A 366 11.59 2.11 7.37
CA PRO A 366 11.81 2.78 8.66
C PRO A 366 13.08 2.36 9.42
N MET A 367 13.34 1.06 9.60
CA MET A 367 14.50 0.61 10.39
C MET A 367 15.84 1.10 9.81
N ALA A 368 16.03 0.98 8.49
CA ALA A 368 17.25 1.47 7.85
C ALA A 368 17.32 3.00 7.85
N ALA A 369 16.21 3.68 7.57
CA ALA A 369 16.19 5.14 7.56
C ALA A 369 16.59 5.70 8.93
N ILE A 370 16.06 5.12 10.01
CA ILE A 370 16.36 5.53 11.38
C ILE A 370 17.81 5.18 11.75
N SER A 371 18.30 4.00 11.37
CA SER A 371 19.70 3.62 11.59
C SER A 371 20.67 4.56 10.87
N ASN A 372 20.39 4.93 9.63
CA ASN A 372 21.20 5.90 8.88
C ASN A 372 21.13 7.30 9.51
N ALA A 373 19.96 7.69 10.04
CA ALA A 373 19.80 8.96 10.75
C ALA A 373 20.58 9.00 12.07
N ILE A 374 20.58 7.90 12.84
CA ILE A 374 21.38 7.77 14.06
C ILE A 374 22.87 7.84 13.71
N TYR A 375 23.31 7.15 12.66
CA TYR A 375 24.70 7.25 12.19
C TYR A 375 25.09 8.68 11.82
N ASP A 376 24.27 9.41 11.07
CA ASP A 376 24.51 10.81 10.73
C ASP A 376 24.52 11.73 11.98
N ALA A 377 23.77 11.38 13.04
CA ALA A 377 23.69 12.15 14.28
C ALA A 377 24.93 12.01 15.19
N ILE A 378 25.47 10.78 15.34
CA ILE A 378 26.49 10.45 16.35
C ILE A 378 27.74 9.75 15.79
N GLY A 379 27.80 9.53 14.48
CA GLY A 379 28.92 8.86 13.80
C GLY A 379 29.09 7.38 14.15
N THR A 380 28.12 6.76 14.82
CA THR A 380 28.16 5.36 15.26
C THR A 380 27.04 4.58 14.56
N ARG A 381 27.40 3.52 13.85
CA ARG A 381 26.45 2.72 13.07
C ARG A 381 25.90 1.60 13.92
N ILE A 382 24.57 1.53 14.03
CA ILE A 382 23.88 0.53 14.84
C ILE A 382 23.34 -0.56 13.91
N ASN A 383 23.91 -1.76 14.02
CA ASN A 383 23.57 -2.90 13.16
C ASN A 383 22.63 -3.91 13.84
N GLU A 384 21.99 -3.49 14.95
CA GLU A 384 21.14 -4.33 15.78
C GLU A 384 19.79 -3.64 16.01
N LEU A 385 18.72 -4.43 15.92
CA LEU A 385 17.36 -3.99 16.21
C LEU A 385 16.82 -4.76 17.44
N PRO A 386 16.00 -4.11 18.27
CA PRO A 386 15.67 -2.68 18.24
C PRO A 386 16.84 -1.82 18.73
N MET A 387 16.98 -0.61 18.19
CA MET A 387 17.95 0.42 18.58
C MET A 387 17.52 1.14 19.87
N LYS A 388 17.21 0.34 20.90
CA LYS A 388 16.77 0.79 22.22
C LYS A 388 17.91 1.50 22.96
N PRO A 389 17.62 2.30 24.00
CA PRO A 389 18.63 3.09 24.71
C PRO A 389 19.87 2.31 25.16
N GLY A 390 19.71 1.10 25.68
CA GLY A 390 20.83 0.23 26.07
C GLY A 390 21.76 -0.09 24.90
N THR A 391 21.20 -0.49 23.75
CA THR A 391 21.95 -0.79 22.52
C THR A 391 22.73 0.43 22.03
N ILE A 392 22.15 1.63 22.11
CA ILE A 392 22.85 2.87 21.75
C ILE A 392 24.01 3.17 22.71
N LEU A 393 23.81 3.02 24.02
CA LEU A 393 24.83 3.29 25.04
C LEU A 393 26.00 2.29 24.97
N GLU A 394 25.71 1.01 24.73
CA GLU A 394 26.72 -0.03 24.48
C GLU A 394 27.57 0.32 23.24
N ALA A 395 26.92 0.70 22.13
CA ALA A 395 27.62 1.11 20.91
C ALA A 395 28.50 2.36 21.10
N LEU A 396 28.11 3.27 22.01
CA LEU A 396 28.91 4.43 22.42
C LEU A 396 29.99 4.13 23.47
N GLY A 397 30.07 2.88 23.97
CA GLY A 397 31.03 2.48 25.01
C GLY A 397 30.76 3.10 26.38
N LYS A 398 29.49 3.41 26.69
CA LYS A 398 29.09 4.05 27.95
C LYS A 398 28.61 3.07 29.03
N ILE A 399 28.25 1.84 28.66
CA ILE A 399 27.87 0.76 29.58
C ILE A 399 28.53 -0.56 29.20
#